data_AF-T0H3H9-F1
#
_entry.id   AF-T0H3H9-F1
#
_cell.length_a   1.000
_cell.length_b   1.000
_cell.length_c   1.000
_cell.angle_alpha   90.00
_cell.angle_beta   90.00
_cell.angle_gamma   90.00
#
_symmetry.space_group_name_H-M   'P 1'
#
loop_
_entity.id
_entity.type
_entity.pdbx_description
1 polymer ?
#
loop_
_entity_poly.entity_id
_entity_poly.type
_entity_poly.pdbx_seq_one_letter_code
_entity_poly.pdbx_strand_id
1 'polypeptide(L)'
;MEGVNATLLAGWSLAALLFAAALLAPLGGGLRRGAHLASAAMTVAAAVTLYSHDVMALPQICAALIAGSAVGLALGRGVPRSALPSLLGGFGGLAGLAAVFLAGAAWRDPHAFGLLDEMTDRLRMEAAAAIGAALACGAMACAGA
;
A
#
# COMPACT_ATOMS: atom_id res chain seq x y z
N MET A 1 -13.51 23.78 4.18
CA MET A 1 -12.13 23.32 4.49
C MET A 1 -12.16 22.68 5.88
N GLU A 2 -12.69 21.46 5.97
CA GLU A 2 -12.59 20.67 7.20
C GLU A 2 -11.11 20.54 7.55
N GLY A 3 -10.73 20.90 8.77
CA GLY A 3 -9.33 20.96 9.17
C GLY A 3 -8.66 19.61 8.92
N VAL A 4 -7.65 19.61 8.04
CA VAL A 4 -6.85 18.43 7.79
C VAL A 4 -6.35 17.92 9.13
N ASN A 5 -6.76 16.70 9.49
CA ASN A 5 -6.48 16.16 10.81
C ASN A 5 -4.96 16.04 10.97
N ALA A 6 -4.39 16.89 11.83
CA ALA A 6 -2.93 16.99 12.01
C ALA A 6 -2.31 15.62 12.37
N THR A 7 -3.09 14.77 13.03
CA THR A 7 -2.73 13.39 13.38
C THR A 7 -2.50 12.51 12.15
N LEU A 8 -3.35 12.63 11.11
CA LEU A 8 -3.17 11.88 9.87
C LEU A 8 -1.90 12.36 9.15
N LEU A 9 -1.72 13.67 8.99
CA LEU A 9 -0.53 14.24 8.37
C LEU A 9 0.77 13.86 9.10
N ALA A 10 0.74 13.90 10.44
CA ALA A 10 1.86 13.46 11.27
C ALA A 10 2.13 11.96 11.07
N GLY A 11 1.09 11.14 10.98
CA GLY A 11 1.20 9.72 10.70
C GLY A 11 1.84 9.42 9.34
N TRP A 12 1.37 10.05 8.27
CA TRP A 12 1.92 9.89 6.92
C TRP A 12 3.37 10.38 6.82
N SER A 13 3.69 11.53 7.43
CA SER A 13 5.06 12.05 7.44
C SER A 13 6.00 11.18 8.28
N LEU A 14 5.55 10.66 9.42
CA LEU A 14 6.32 9.69 10.21
C LEU A 14 6.60 8.40 9.43
N ALA A 15 5.58 7.84 8.76
CA ALA A 15 5.75 6.67 7.92
C ALA A 15 6.77 6.92 6.79
N ALA A 16 6.69 8.09 6.14
CA ALA A 16 7.63 8.49 5.09
C ALA A 16 9.07 8.62 5.63
N LEU A 17 9.26 9.23 6.81
CA LEU A 17 10.57 9.34 7.45
C LEU A 17 11.15 7.97 7.83
N LEU A 18 10.32 7.05 8.33
CA LEU A 18 10.74 5.68 8.65
C LEU A 18 11.14 4.91 7.40
N PHE A 19 10.41 5.07 6.29
CA PHE A 19 10.77 4.48 5.00
C PHE A 19 12.10 5.04 4.46
N ALA A 20 12.27 6.37 4.51
CA ALA A 20 13.53 6.99 4.15
C ALA A 20 14.68 6.45 5.02
N ALA A 21 14.52 6.41 6.34
CA ALA A 21 15.50 5.86 7.26
C ALA A 21 15.80 4.37 6.96
N ALA A 22 14.80 3.58 6.56
CA ALA A 22 14.99 2.18 6.18
C ALA A 22 15.86 2.03 4.92
N LEU A 23 15.67 2.91 3.92
CA LEU A 23 16.49 2.96 2.70
C LEU A 23 17.93 3.40 2.96
N LEU A 24 18.14 4.31 3.93
CA LEU A 24 19.47 4.80 4.31
C LEU A 24 20.22 3.85 5.26
N ALA A 25 19.53 2.97 6.00
CA ALA A 25 20.14 2.08 6.99
C ALA A 25 21.29 1.17 6.48
N PRO A 26 21.29 0.64 5.24
CA PRO A 26 22.40 -0.13 4.70
C PRO A 26 23.73 0.66 4.62
N LEU A 27 23.68 1.99 4.58
CA LEU A 27 24.85 2.85 4.43
C LEU A 27 25.67 3.02 5.73
N GLY A 28 25.13 2.66 6.90
CA GLY A 28 25.84 2.86 8.17
C GLY A 28 25.31 2.10 9.40
N GLY A 29 24.22 1.34 9.29
CA GLY A 29 23.55 0.68 10.44
C GLY A 29 23.23 -0.81 10.26
N GLY A 30 23.56 -1.40 9.11
CA GLY A 30 23.39 -2.82 8.81
C GLY A 30 22.01 -3.20 8.26
N LEU A 31 21.97 -4.24 7.42
CA LEU A 31 20.77 -4.69 6.69
C LEU A 31 19.59 -5.07 7.61
N ARG A 32 19.88 -5.63 8.81
CA ARG A 32 18.85 -5.98 9.80
C ARG A 32 18.11 -4.76 10.32
N ARG A 33 18.82 -3.66 10.56
CA ARG A 33 18.23 -2.41 11.06
C ARG A 33 17.30 -1.79 10.02
N GLY A 34 17.71 -1.81 8.74
CA GLY A 34 16.87 -1.37 7.63
C GLY A 34 15.58 -2.17 7.51
N ALA A 35 15.66 -3.50 7.61
CA ALA A 35 14.47 -4.37 7.57
C ALA A 35 13.49 -4.08 8.73
N HIS A 36 13.99 -3.87 9.95
CA HIS A 36 13.14 -3.51 11.09
C HIS A 36 12.48 -2.14 10.91
N LEU A 37 13.21 -1.14 10.44
CA LEU A 37 12.66 0.19 10.16
C LEU A 37 11.58 0.13 9.06
N ALA A 38 11.80 -0.65 8.00
CA ALA A 38 10.81 -0.86 6.95
C ALA A 38 9.53 -1.53 7.49
N SER A 39 9.68 -2.56 8.33
CA SER A 39 8.52 -3.22 8.95
C SER A 39 7.74 -2.26 9.86
N ALA A 40 8.43 -1.43 10.64
CA ALA A 40 7.81 -0.42 11.47
C ALA A 40 7.07 0.64 10.62
N ALA A 41 7.70 1.13 9.54
CA ALA A 41 7.07 2.06 8.61
C ALA A 41 5.76 1.50 8.03
N MET A 42 5.78 0.24 7.59
CA MET A 42 4.59 -0.41 7.02
C MET A 42 3.48 -0.58 8.07
N THR A 43 3.82 -0.91 9.32
CA THR A 43 2.82 -0.99 10.40
C THR A 43 2.20 0.37 10.74
N VAL A 44 3.00 1.44 10.75
CA VAL A 44 2.50 2.81 10.99
C VAL A 44 1.59 3.23 9.85
N ALA A 45 1.99 3.00 8.60
CA ALA A 45 1.15 3.30 7.44
C ALA A 45 -0.20 2.58 7.51
N ALA A 46 -0.19 1.27 7.79
CA ALA A 46 -1.42 0.49 7.96
C ALA A 46 -2.30 0.98 9.14
N ALA A 47 -1.70 1.41 10.25
CA ALA A 47 -2.45 1.96 11.37
C ALA A 47 -3.12 3.29 11.03
N VAL A 48 -2.42 4.17 10.30
CA VAL A 48 -2.94 5.47 9.85
C VAL A 48 -4.07 5.29 8.83
N THR A 49 -3.96 4.33 7.92
CA THR A 49 -5.05 4.04 6.97
C THR A 49 -6.27 3.48 7.68
N LEU A 50 -6.09 2.58 8.65
CA LEU A 50 -7.19 2.00 9.41
C LEU A 50 -7.91 3.06 10.26
N TYR A 51 -7.15 3.99 10.86
CA TYR A 51 -7.70 5.11 11.63
C TYR A 51 -8.54 6.06 10.77
N SER A 52 -8.24 6.16 9.47
CA SER A 52 -8.96 7.02 8.53
C SER A 52 -10.26 6.39 8.01
N HIS A 53 -10.52 5.10 8.26
CA HIS A 53 -11.66 4.37 7.68
C HIS A 53 -12.80 4.20 8.69
N ASP A 54 -14.03 4.15 8.17
CA ASP A 54 -15.23 4.05 9.01
C ASP A 54 -15.32 2.69 9.74
N VAL A 55 -15.87 2.71 10.95
CA VAL A 55 -15.85 1.61 11.92
C VAL A 55 -16.61 0.38 11.42
N MET A 56 -17.60 0.56 10.53
CA MET A 56 -18.43 -0.53 10.01
C MET A 56 -17.67 -1.55 9.16
N ALA A 57 -16.68 -1.11 8.37
CA ALA A 57 -15.88 -2.00 7.51
C ALA A 57 -14.62 -2.54 8.22
N LEU A 58 -14.28 -1.98 9.38
CA LEU A 58 -13.07 -2.29 10.13
C LEU A 58 -12.89 -3.79 10.45
N PRO A 59 -13.90 -4.57 10.88
CA PRO A 59 -13.71 -6.00 11.14
C PRO A 59 -13.38 -6.80 9.86
N GLN A 60 -13.96 -6.44 8.71
CA GLN A 60 -13.68 -7.11 7.45
C GLN A 60 -12.27 -6.80 6.94
N ILE A 61 -11.83 -5.54 7.05
CA ILE A 61 -10.47 -5.12 6.68
C ILE A 61 -9.44 -5.83 7.58
N CYS A 62 -9.66 -5.87 8.89
CA CYS A 62 -8.79 -6.59 9.81
C CYS A 62 -8.74 -8.09 9.50
N ALA A 63 -9.87 -8.73 9.21
CA ALA A 63 -9.91 -10.13 8.83
C ALA A 63 -9.12 -10.41 7.55
N ALA A 64 -9.28 -9.57 6.51
CA ALA A 64 -8.52 -9.67 5.27
C ALA A 64 -7.01 -9.46 5.49
N LEU A 65 -6.63 -8.48 6.32
CA LEU A 65 -5.23 -8.20 6.64
C LEU A 65 -4.58 -9.36 7.38
N ILE A 66 -5.27 -9.94 8.36
CA ILE A 66 -4.78 -11.11 9.11
C ILE A 66 -4.64 -12.32 8.19
N ALA A 67 -5.65 -12.60 7.35
CA ALA A 67 -5.63 -13.71 6.41
C ALA A 67 -4.47 -13.58 5.40
N GLY A 68 -4.32 -12.41 4.77
CA GLY A 68 -3.23 -12.15 3.83
C GLY A 68 -1.85 -12.21 4.50
N SER A 69 -1.71 -11.65 5.70
CA SER A 69 -0.47 -11.70 6.47
C SER A 69 -0.09 -13.13 6.85
N ALA A 70 -1.05 -13.95 7.25
CA ALA A 70 -0.82 -15.36 7.61
C ALA A 70 -0.33 -16.16 6.39
N VAL A 71 -0.94 -15.97 5.22
CA VAL A 71 -0.52 -16.63 3.97
C VAL A 71 0.88 -16.17 3.56
N GLY A 72 1.16 -14.87 3.58
CA GLY A 72 2.50 -14.33 3.26
C GLY A 72 3.58 -14.86 4.20
N LEU A 73 3.28 -14.92 5.50
CA LEU A 73 4.18 -15.49 6.51
C LEU A 73 4.38 -17.00 6.37
N ALA A 74 3.38 -17.74 5.89
CA ALA A 74 3.51 -19.17 5.61
C ALA A 74 4.39 -19.41 4.39
N LEU A 75 4.18 -18.65 3.31
CA LEU A 75 4.96 -18.75 2.07
C LEU A 75 6.43 -18.33 2.24
N GLY A 76 6.71 -17.35 3.11
CA GLY A 76 8.07 -16.86 3.34
C GLY A 76 8.94 -17.72 4.26
N ARG A 77 8.36 -18.70 4.96
CA ARG A 77 9.09 -19.53 5.93
C ARG A 77 9.83 -20.69 5.27
N GLY A 78 11.09 -20.89 5.66
CA GLY A 78 11.88 -22.05 5.22
C GLY A 78 12.37 -21.99 3.77
N VAL A 79 12.27 -20.83 3.12
CA VAL A 79 12.66 -20.68 1.70
C VAL A 79 14.19 -20.66 1.57
N PRO A 80 14.78 -21.46 0.66
CA PRO A 80 16.21 -21.44 0.43
C PRO A 80 16.66 -20.10 -0.18
N ARG A 81 17.88 -19.65 0.15
CA ARG A 81 18.40 -18.36 -0.32
C ARG A 81 18.44 -18.23 -1.85
N SER A 82 18.54 -19.35 -2.57
CA SER A 82 18.50 -19.41 -4.03
C SER A 82 17.13 -19.11 -4.64
N ALA A 83 16.03 -19.36 -3.91
CA ALA A 83 14.66 -19.11 -4.37
C ALA A 83 14.09 -17.77 -3.89
N LEU A 84 14.85 -17.00 -3.10
CA LEU A 84 14.43 -15.67 -2.64
C LEU A 84 14.08 -14.72 -3.80
N PRO A 85 14.86 -14.63 -4.90
CA PRO A 85 14.53 -13.71 -6.00
C PRO A 85 13.21 -14.04 -6.69
N SER A 86 12.92 -15.32 -6.94
CA SER A 86 11.68 -15.74 -7.59
C SER A 86 10.45 -15.56 -6.69
N LEU A 87 10.60 -15.83 -5.38
CA LEU A 87 9.54 -15.57 -4.41
C LEU A 87 9.19 -14.08 -4.32
N LEU A 88 10.21 -13.21 -4.30
CA LEU A 88 10.00 -11.75 -4.29
C LEU A 88 9.34 -11.26 -5.58
N GLY A 89 9.70 -11.84 -6.74
CA GLY A 89 9.02 -11.56 -8.01
C GLY A 89 7.53 -11.94 -7.97
N GLY A 90 7.20 -13.11 -7.41
CA GLY A 90 5.82 -13.54 -7.21
C GLY A 90 5.02 -12.62 -6.27
N PHE A 91 5.61 -12.18 -5.16
CA PHE A 91 4.99 -11.20 -4.27
C PHE A 91 4.81 -9.83 -4.92
N GLY A 92 5.77 -9.40 -5.76
CA GLY A 92 5.65 -8.19 -6.58
C GLY A 92 4.44 -8.26 -7.52
N GLY A 93 4.23 -9.42 -8.16
CA GLY A 93 3.05 -9.65 -9.01
C GLY A 93 1.73 -9.63 -8.24
N LEU A 94 1.68 -10.22 -7.03
CA LEU A 94 0.49 -10.15 -6.16
C LEU A 94 0.16 -8.71 -5.74
N ALA A 95 1.18 -7.91 -5.41
CA ALA A 95 1.01 -6.50 -5.12
C ALA A 95 0.52 -5.71 -6.35
N GLY A 96 1.01 -6.05 -7.54
CA GLY A 96 0.52 -5.51 -8.81
C GLY A 96 -0.97 -5.82 -9.05
N LEU A 97 -1.40 -7.05 -8.77
CA LEU A 97 -2.80 -7.45 -8.94
C LEU A 97 -3.70 -6.66 -7.99
N ALA A 98 -3.25 -6.42 -6.75
CA ALA A 98 -3.96 -5.57 -5.80
C ALA A 98 -4.14 -4.13 -6.35
N ALA A 99 -3.13 -3.56 -7.00
CA ALA A 99 -3.22 -2.24 -7.63
C ALA A 99 -4.21 -2.23 -8.82
N VAL A 100 -4.25 -3.29 -9.63
CA VAL A 100 -5.23 -3.45 -10.72
C VAL A 100 -6.66 -3.50 -10.17
N PHE A 101 -6.90 -4.30 -9.12
CA PHE A 101 -8.20 -4.36 -8.47
C PHE A 101 -8.61 -3.03 -7.81
N LEU A 102 -7.67 -2.32 -7.18
CA LEU A 102 -7.90 -0.99 -6.62
C LEU A 102 -8.32 0.00 -7.70
N ALA A 103 -7.59 0.04 -8.82
CA ALA A 103 -7.93 0.91 -9.96
C ALA A 103 -9.31 0.58 -10.55
N GLY A 104 -9.64 -0.72 -10.67
CA GLY A 104 -10.97 -1.17 -11.09
C GLY A 104 -12.09 -0.77 -10.13
N ALA A 105 -11.86 -0.87 -8.82
CA ALA A 105 -12.81 -0.41 -7.80
C ALA A 105 -13.01 1.10 -7.85
N ALA A 106 -11.92 1.87 -7.99
CA ALA A 106 -11.96 3.32 -8.13
C ALA A 106 -12.69 3.78 -9.40
N TRP A 107 -12.59 3.02 -10.49
CA TRP A 107 -13.32 3.31 -11.73
C TRP A 107 -14.80 2.96 -11.64
N ARG A 108 -15.17 1.91 -10.90
CA ARG A 108 -16.56 1.48 -10.73
C ARG A 108 -17.38 2.45 -9.89
N ASP A 109 -16.84 2.92 -8.77
CA ASP A 109 -17.53 3.82 -7.83
C ASP A 109 -16.64 5.03 -7.47
N PRO A 110 -16.37 5.95 -8.40
CA PRO A 110 -15.45 7.08 -8.19
C PRO A 110 -15.93 8.06 -7.11
N HIS A 111 -17.24 8.07 -6.83
CA HIS A 111 -17.83 8.87 -5.76
C HIS A 111 -17.34 8.43 -4.37
N ALA A 112 -17.20 7.12 -4.13
CA ALA A 112 -16.75 6.59 -2.84
C ALA A 112 -15.29 6.96 -2.53
N PHE A 113 -14.49 7.25 -3.56
CA PHE A 113 -13.09 7.65 -3.44
C PHE A 113 -12.88 9.17 -3.50
N GLY A 114 -13.96 9.97 -3.60
CA GLY A 114 -13.86 11.43 -3.69
C GLY A 114 -13.14 11.92 -4.96
N LEU A 115 -13.26 11.17 -6.07
CA LEU A 115 -12.54 11.43 -7.32
C LEU A 115 -13.32 12.31 -8.31
N LEU A 116 -14.59 12.59 -7.98
CA LEU A 116 -15.46 13.44 -8.76
C LEU A 116 -15.21 14.92 -8.43
N ASP A 117 -15.37 15.77 -9.43
CA ASP A 117 -15.38 17.20 -9.24
C ASP A 117 -16.74 17.65 -8.66
N GLU A 118 -16.71 18.43 -7.57
CA GLU A 118 -17.91 18.85 -6.83
C GLU A 118 -18.87 19.70 -7.68
N MET A 119 -18.35 20.35 -8.73
CA MET A 119 -19.11 21.29 -9.57
C MET A 119 -19.67 20.64 -10.85
N THR A 120 -18.96 19.68 -11.44
CA THR A 120 -19.34 19.07 -12.72
C THR A 120 -19.78 17.62 -12.63
N ASP A 121 -19.63 16.98 -11.46
CA ASP A 121 -19.87 15.56 -11.22
C ASP A 121 -19.15 14.65 -12.25
N ARG A 122 -18.05 15.17 -12.80
CA ARG A 122 -17.19 14.45 -13.74
C ARG A 122 -15.93 13.99 -13.02
N LEU A 123 -15.38 12.90 -13.51
CA LEU A 123 -14.10 12.38 -13.04
C LEU A 123 -13.02 13.45 -13.26
N ARG A 124 -12.34 13.86 -12.18
CA ARG A 124 -11.23 14.82 -12.27
C ARG A 124 -10.15 14.25 -13.19
N MET A 125 -9.55 15.09 -14.03
CA MET A 125 -8.48 14.66 -14.93
C MET A 125 -7.31 14.02 -14.17
N GLU A 126 -6.96 14.59 -13.01
CA GLU A 126 -5.93 14.06 -12.09
C GLU A 126 -6.30 12.66 -11.57
N ALA A 127 -7.57 12.45 -11.21
CA ALA A 127 -8.05 11.17 -10.74
C ALA A 127 -8.06 10.12 -11.86
N ALA A 128 -8.47 10.49 -13.07
CA ALA A 128 -8.42 9.63 -14.24
C ALA A 128 -6.97 9.20 -14.54
N ALA A 129 -6.02 10.14 -14.48
CA ALA A 129 -4.61 9.86 -14.65
C ALA A 129 -4.06 8.95 -13.55
N ALA A 130 -4.46 9.17 -12.28
CA ALA A 130 -4.05 8.34 -11.16
C ALA A 130 -4.58 6.89 -11.27
N ILE A 131 -5.84 6.70 -11.65
CA ILE A 131 -6.42 5.38 -11.91
C ILE A 131 -5.68 4.68 -13.05
N GLY A 132 -5.44 5.39 -14.17
CA GLY A 132 -4.72 4.84 -15.31
C GLY A 132 -3.29 4.44 -14.98
N ALA A 133 -2.57 5.28 -14.23
CA ALA A 133 -1.21 4.99 -13.78
C ALA A 133 -1.18 3.80 -12.81
N ALA A 134 -2.10 3.73 -11.85
CA ALA A 134 -2.20 2.61 -10.92
C ALA A 134 -2.46 1.29 -11.65
N LEU A 135 -3.38 1.30 -12.63
CA LEU A 135 -3.68 0.13 -13.45
C LEU A 135 -2.45 -0.30 -14.28
N ALA A 136 -1.78 0.65 -14.94
CA ALA A 136 -0.62 0.37 -15.79
C ALA A 136 0.56 -0.17 -14.98
N CYS A 137 0.93 0.50 -13.88
CA CYS A 137 2.01 0.05 -12.99
C CYS A 137 1.67 -1.30 -12.36
N GLY A 138 0.42 -1.48 -11.92
CA GLY A 138 -0.06 -2.75 -11.38
C GLY A 138 0.07 -3.89 -12.39
N ALA A 139 -0.38 -3.67 -13.62
CA ALA A 139 -0.29 -4.65 -14.71
C ALA A 139 1.16 -5.00 -15.07
N MET A 140 2.06 -4.01 -15.12
CA MET A 140 3.50 -4.25 -15.35
C MET A 140 4.11 -5.11 -14.25
N ALA A 141 3.82 -4.81 -12.98
CA ALA A 141 4.28 -5.60 -11.85
C ALA A 141 3.75 -7.04 -11.89
N CYS A 142 2.48 -7.25 -12.32
CA CYS A 142 1.91 -8.58 -12.53
C CYS A 142 2.62 -9.37 -13.64
N ALA A 143 2.99 -8.68 -14.72
CA ALA A 143 3.62 -9.28 -15.89
C ALA A 143 5.08 -9.69 -15.62
N GLY A 144 5.68 -9.24 -14.51
CA GLY A 144 7.07 -9.52 -14.17
C GLY A 144 8.08 -8.72 -15.00
N ALA A 145 7.67 -7.54 -15.50
CA ALA A 145 8.53 -6.59 -16.22
C ALA A 145 9.33 -5.70 -15.26
#